data_AF-A0A2S7YF90-F1
#
_entry.id   AF-A0A2S7YF90-F1
#
_cell.length_a   1.000
_cell.length_b   1.000
_cell.length_c   1.000
_cell.angle_alpha   90.00
_cell.angle_beta   90.00
_cell.angle_gamma   90.00
#
_symmetry.space_group_name_H-M   'P 1'
#
loop_
_entity.id
_entity.type
_entity.pdbx_description
1 polymer ?
#
loop_
_entity_poly.entity_id
_entity_poly.type
_entity_poly.pdbx_seq_one_letter_code
_entity_poly.pdbx_strand_id
1 'polypeptide(L)'
;MRFLLAALGLFGLAAAAFAVCPGSSHNDTINNLSTARGLKLRVRLRDPRADLASPVQHQYISSIHDGAGTNLVGFRADTGRIFYVNGTDSDNGTSWSTVSDGGAPPVPYGLSLHTLDDDWDVQIARLDVGPGDGGVYVPAAGAAAAAAAAAHPQLRPTGWLACDEPLAYYGGKRFNVLRRRGHGGRGAMLPSPEECVAIALLPECAELKELPEGALASHEFAREVSCYRDASKM
;
A
#
# COMPACT_ATOMS: atom_id res chain seq x y z
N MET A 1 77.96 12.76 35.18
CA MET A 1 77.35 13.54 34.08
C MET A 1 75.87 13.16 33.99
N ARG A 2 74.97 14.11 34.29
CA ARG A 2 73.93 14.66 33.37
C ARG A 2 72.92 13.60 32.87
N PHE A 3 71.72 13.52 33.46
CA PHE A 3 70.45 14.22 33.13
C PHE A 3 69.69 13.68 31.88
N LEU A 4 68.36 13.55 32.04
CA LEU A 4 67.21 13.49 31.07
C LEU A 4 66.41 12.17 31.13
N LEU A 5 65.21 12.08 31.73
CA LEU A 5 63.87 12.66 31.46
C LEU A 5 63.11 12.09 30.25
N ALA A 6 62.02 11.37 30.58
CA ALA A 6 60.65 11.41 30.06
C ALA A 6 60.30 11.01 28.61
N ALA A 7 59.32 10.10 28.46
CA ALA A 7 58.00 10.30 27.80
C ALA A 7 57.27 8.94 27.70
N LEU A 8 56.21 8.66 28.47
CA LEU A 8 54.79 8.85 28.09
C LEU A 8 54.43 8.40 26.66
N GLY A 9 53.81 7.22 26.56
CA GLY A 9 52.99 6.82 25.41
C GLY A 9 51.68 6.23 25.93
N LEU A 10 50.65 7.06 26.11
CA LEU A 10 49.27 6.64 26.36
C LEU A 10 48.73 5.95 25.10
N PHE A 11 48.22 4.73 25.24
CA PHE A 11 47.38 4.12 24.22
C PHE A 11 46.06 4.89 24.14
N GLY A 12 45.81 5.56 23.01
CA GLY A 12 44.55 6.23 22.74
C GLY A 12 43.42 5.22 22.57
N LEU A 13 42.39 5.30 23.42
CA LEU A 13 41.10 4.66 23.16
C LEU A 13 40.42 5.43 22.02
N ALA A 14 40.29 4.80 20.85
CA ALA A 14 39.37 5.24 19.82
C ALA A 14 37.94 5.01 20.31
N ALA A 15 37.28 6.08 20.75
CA ALA A 15 35.83 6.07 20.95
C ALA A 15 35.15 6.00 19.58
N ALA A 16 34.62 4.83 19.23
CA ALA A 16 33.68 4.70 18.13
C ALA A 16 32.41 5.48 18.53
N ALA A 17 32.25 6.69 17.98
CA ALA A 17 30.99 7.39 18.05
C ALA A 17 29.96 6.56 17.27
N PHE A 18 29.04 5.92 17.99
CA PHE A 18 27.84 5.39 17.35
C PHE A 18 27.10 6.57 16.74
N ALA A 19 27.15 6.67 15.41
CA ALA A 19 26.23 7.51 14.67
C ALA A 19 24.83 6.99 14.96
N VAL A 20 24.12 7.65 15.89
CA VAL A 20 22.70 7.47 16.08
C VAL A 20 22.06 8.00 14.80
N CYS A 21 21.75 7.09 13.87
CA CYS A 21 20.78 7.38 12.83
C CYS A 21 19.50 7.86 13.55
N PRO A 22 18.89 8.98 13.14
CA PRO A 22 17.59 9.35 13.65
C PRO A 22 16.60 8.27 13.19
N GLY A 23 16.38 7.28 14.06
CA GLY A 23 15.27 6.35 13.93
C GLY A 23 14.00 7.16 14.06
N SER A 24 13.13 7.07 13.05
CA SER A 24 11.74 7.51 13.15
C SER A 24 11.18 7.04 14.49
N SER A 25 10.78 7.99 15.33
CA SER A 25 10.42 7.66 16.70
C SER A 25 9.09 6.89 16.69
N HIS A 26 9.02 5.79 17.42
CA HIS A 26 7.79 5.01 17.61
C HIS A 26 6.60 5.88 18.05
N ASN A 27 6.87 7.02 18.70
CA ASN A 27 5.88 8.02 19.10
C ASN A 27 5.23 8.75 17.90
N ASP A 28 5.97 9.05 16.83
CA ASP A 28 5.43 9.74 15.66
C ASP A 28 4.43 8.86 14.90
N THR A 29 4.67 7.54 14.88
CA THR A 29 3.74 6.59 14.26
C THR A 29 2.43 6.52 15.03
N ILE A 30 2.45 6.37 16.36
CA ILE A 30 1.23 6.28 17.17
C ILE A 30 0.40 7.55 17.08
N ASN A 31 1.04 8.72 17.13
CA ASN A 31 0.35 10.02 17.01
C ASN A 31 -0.21 10.28 15.61
N ASN A 32 0.16 9.48 14.62
CA ASN A 32 -0.35 9.57 13.25
C ASN A 32 -1.44 8.53 12.94
N LEU A 33 -1.76 7.61 13.86
CA LEU A 33 -2.83 6.62 13.66
C LEU A 33 -4.20 7.18 14.02
N SER A 34 -5.20 6.86 13.21
CA SER A 34 -6.61 7.16 13.40
C SER A 34 -7.46 6.02 12.82
N THR A 35 -8.78 6.21 12.83
CA THR A 35 -9.72 5.33 12.15
C THR A 35 -10.61 6.11 11.20
N ALA A 36 -11.08 5.45 10.14
CA ALA A 36 -12.04 6.00 9.18
C ALA A 36 -12.75 4.86 8.43
N ARG A 37 -13.91 5.15 7.83
CA ARG A 37 -14.60 4.27 6.88
C ARG A 37 -14.12 4.47 5.44
N GLY A 38 -13.67 5.68 5.12
CA GLY A 38 -13.07 6.02 3.83
C GLY A 38 -11.55 6.07 3.94
N LEU A 39 -10.86 5.69 2.87
CA LEU A 39 -9.40 5.73 2.80
C LEU A 39 -8.90 5.99 1.38
N LYS A 40 -7.75 6.64 1.27
CA LYS A 40 -6.93 6.62 0.05
C LYS A 40 -5.74 5.70 0.29
N LEU A 41 -5.31 4.96 -0.71
CA LEU A 41 -4.14 4.07 -0.58
C LEU A 41 -2.91 4.74 -1.18
N ARG A 42 -2.04 5.27 -0.31
CA ARG A 42 -0.81 5.96 -0.67
C ARG A 42 0.34 4.97 -0.86
N VAL A 43 1.15 5.19 -1.87
CA VAL A 43 2.34 4.38 -2.19
C VAL A 43 3.51 4.78 -1.31
N ARG A 44 4.16 3.77 -0.75
CA ARG A 44 5.51 3.87 -0.15
C ARG A 44 6.41 2.79 -0.75
N LEU A 45 7.51 3.18 -1.38
CA LEU A 45 8.54 2.28 -1.87
C LEU A 45 9.14 1.47 -0.70
N ARG A 46 9.45 0.20 -0.95
CA ARG A 46 10.20 -0.62 0.01
C ARG A 46 11.69 -0.27 0.02
N ASP A 47 12.24 0.12 -1.13
CA ASP A 47 13.54 0.75 -1.27
C ASP A 47 13.35 2.20 -1.77
N PRO A 48 13.54 3.22 -0.92
CA PRO A 48 13.36 4.62 -1.30
C PRO A 48 14.29 5.10 -2.43
N ARG A 49 15.33 4.33 -2.78
CA ARG A 49 16.28 4.67 -3.84
C ARG A 49 15.95 4.03 -5.18
N ALA A 50 14.98 3.12 -5.21
CA ALA A 50 14.59 2.37 -6.39
C ALA A 50 13.15 2.75 -6.79
N ASP A 51 12.96 3.97 -7.29
CA ASP A 51 11.71 4.37 -7.95
C ASP A 51 11.81 4.15 -9.47
N LEU A 52 10.65 4.15 -10.13
CA LEU A 52 10.52 4.09 -11.58
C LEU A 52 10.90 5.44 -12.21
N ALA A 53 11.19 5.40 -13.52
CA ALA A 53 11.44 6.62 -14.30
C ALA A 53 10.26 7.60 -14.26
N SER A 54 9.04 7.08 -14.20
CA SER A 54 7.84 7.82 -13.79
C SER A 54 7.59 7.53 -12.30
N PRO A 55 7.95 8.42 -11.36
CA PRO A 55 7.98 8.11 -9.93
C PRO A 55 6.60 7.74 -9.38
N VAL A 56 6.50 6.72 -8.54
CA VAL A 56 5.23 6.32 -7.88
C VAL A 56 5.20 6.63 -6.39
N GLN A 57 6.35 6.94 -5.78
CA GLN A 57 6.43 7.29 -4.36
C GLN A 57 5.46 8.43 -4.01
N HIS A 58 4.74 8.29 -2.89
CA HIS A 58 3.73 9.22 -2.39
C HIS A 58 2.49 9.44 -3.28
N GLN A 59 2.40 8.83 -4.46
CA GLN A 59 1.16 8.80 -5.22
C GLN A 59 0.09 7.96 -4.52
N TYR A 60 -1.14 8.02 -5.00
CA TYR A 60 -2.23 7.14 -4.58
C TYR A 60 -2.63 6.22 -5.71
N ILE A 61 -3.18 5.06 -5.36
CA ILE A 61 -3.77 4.20 -6.39
C ILE A 61 -5.05 4.82 -6.96
N SER A 62 -5.29 4.54 -8.23
CA SER A 62 -6.45 5.01 -8.99
C SER A 62 -6.82 3.98 -10.06
N SER A 63 -7.82 4.27 -10.89
CA SER A 63 -8.19 3.42 -12.03
C SER A 63 -7.54 3.89 -13.33
N ILE A 64 -7.17 2.92 -14.15
CA ILE A 64 -6.86 3.06 -15.56
C ILE A 64 -7.94 2.29 -16.32
N HIS A 65 -8.83 3.02 -17.00
CA HIS A 65 -9.92 2.42 -17.76
C HIS A 65 -9.36 1.58 -18.92
N ASP A 66 -9.75 0.32 -19.03
CA ASP A 66 -9.32 -0.56 -20.12
C ASP A 66 -10.48 -1.30 -20.80
N GLY A 67 -11.72 -0.95 -20.46
CA GLY A 67 -12.92 -1.54 -21.04
C GLY A 67 -14.19 -1.23 -20.26
N ALA A 68 -15.35 -1.64 -20.80
CA ALA A 68 -16.65 -1.36 -20.19
C ALA A 68 -16.79 -2.07 -18.83
N GLY A 69 -16.76 -1.30 -17.74
CA GLY A 69 -16.79 -1.83 -16.38
C GLY A 69 -15.48 -2.48 -15.94
N THR A 70 -14.40 -2.35 -16.71
CA THR A 70 -13.10 -2.92 -16.40
C THR A 70 -12.04 -1.83 -16.24
N ASN A 71 -11.18 -1.98 -15.23
CA ASN A 71 -10.04 -1.10 -15.02
C ASN A 71 -8.83 -1.87 -14.48
N LEU A 72 -7.66 -1.52 -15.00
CA LEU A 72 -6.40 -1.76 -14.29
C LEU A 72 -6.27 -0.77 -13.13
N VAL A 73 -5.43 -1.10 -12.15
CA VAL A 73 -5.08 -0.18 -11.07
C VAL A 73 -3.79 0.55 -11.42
N GLY A 74 -3.87 1.88 -11.47
CA GLY A 74 -2.73 2.76 -11.72
C GLY A 74 -2.44 3.69 -10.55
N PHE A 75 -1.64 4.73 -10.82
CA PHE A 75 -1.19 5.68 -9.80
C PHE A 75 -1.46 7.13 -10.22
N ARG A 76 -1.84 7.99 -9.26
CA ARG A 76 -2.03 9.44 -9.45
C ARG A 76 -1.58 10.23 -8.21
N ALA A 77 -1.01 11.42 -8.42
CA ALA A 77 -0.44 12.22 -7.34
C ALA A 77 -1.50 12.93 -6.46
N ASP A 78 -2.63 13.42 -7.00
CA ASP A 78 -3.38 14.50 -6.33
C ASP A 78 -4.76 14.07 -5.81
N THR A 79 -5.49 13.25 -6.56
CA THR A 79 -6.93 12.98 -6.34
C THR A 79 -7.21 11.50 -6.11
N GLY A 80 -6.32 10.77 -5.44
CA GLY A 80 -6.41 9.33 -5.21
C GLY A 80 -7.84 8.82 -4.95
N ARG A 81 -8.16 7.64 -5.46
CA ARG A 81 -9.52 7.10 -5.36
C ARG A 81 -9.86 6.82 -3.89
N ILE A 82 -11.09 7.15 -3.47
CA ILE A 82 -11.58 6.84 -2.12
C ILE A 82 -12.09 5.41 -2.11
N PHE A 83 -11.52 4.60 -1.25
CA PHE A 83 -11.92 3.23 -1.00
C PHE A 83 -12.59 3.12 0.38
N TYR A 84 -13.29 2.02 0.58
CA TYR A 84 -13.77 1.54 1.86
C TYR A 84 -13.58 0.01 1.92
N VAL A 85 -13.52 -0.53 3.13
CA VAL A 85 -13.50 -1.99 3.32
C VAL A 85 -14.93 -2.46 3.53
N ASN A 86 -15.39 -3.37 2.67
CA ASN A 86 -16.71 -3.96 2.74
C ASN A 86 -16.61 -5.35 3.39
N GLY A 87 -17.41 -5.60 4.43
CA GLY A 87 -17.45 -6.90 5.09
C GLY A 87 -18.33 -6.96 6.33
N THR A 88 -18.69 -8.16 6.77
CA THR A 88 -19.48 -8.39 7.99
C THR A 88 -18.58 -8.72 9.19
N ASP A 89 -19.10 -8.56 10.41
CA ASP A 89 -18.41 -8.93 11.66
C ASP A 89 -18.19 -10.44 11.84
N SER A 90 -18.84 -11.27 11.03
CA SER A 90 -18.79 -12.73 11.15
C SER A 90 -17.44 -13.33 10.77
N ASP A 91 -16.59 -12.58 10.05
CA ASP A 91 -15.43 -13.12 9.36
C ASP A 91 -14.15 -12.36 9.75
N ASN A 92 -13.06 -13.09 9.99
CA ASN A 92 -11.75 -12.57 10.42
C ASN A 92 -10.98 -11.85 9.27
N GLY A 93 -11.66 -11.05 8.46
CA GLY A 93 -11.07 -10.33 7.32
C GLY A 93 -10.89 -11.14 6.05
N THR A 94 -11.03 -12.46 6.08
CA THR A 94 -10.82 -13.34 4.92
C THR A 94 -11.82 -13.12 3.79
N SER A 95 -13.03 -12.63 4.10
CA SER A 95 -14.06 -12.29 3.12
C SER A 95 -14.16 -10.79 2.86
N TRP A 96 -13.40 -9.96 3.58
CA TRP A 96 -13.49 -8.52 3.42
C TRP A 96 -12.79 -8.09 2.14
N SER A 97 -13.39 -7.15 1.43
CA SER A 97 -12.86 -6.61 0.18
C SER A 97 -12.67 -5.10 0.25
N THR A 98 -11.71 -4.58 -0.52
CA THR A 98 -11.48 -3.15 -0.69
C THR A 98 -12.26 -2.68 -1.92
N VAL A 99 -13.22 -1.80 -1.70
CA VAL A 99 -14.20 -1.36 -2.72
C VAL A 99 -14.13 0.16 -2.86
N SER A 100 -14.48 0.67 -4.03
CA SER A 100 -14.68 2.10 -4.24
C SER A 100 -15.88 2.33 -5.15
N ASP A 101 -16.59 3.43 -4.91
CA ASP A 101 -17.73 3.84 -5.72
C ASP A 101 -17.26 4.50 -7.01
N GLY A 102 -17.85 4.14 -8.15
CA GLY A 102 -17.51 4.70 -9.45
C GLY A 102 -18.72 4.77 -10.38
N GLY A 103 -18.62 5.57 -11.43
CA GLY A 103 -19.73 5.76 -12.39
C GLY A 103 -20.81 6.73 -11.92
N ALA A 104 -21.82 6.91 -12.77
CA ALA A 104 -22.99 7.74 -12.52
C ALA A 104 -24.24 7.03 -13.09
N PRO A 105 -25.11 6.44 -12.25
CA PRO A 105 -25.07 6.43 -10.77
C PRO A 105 -23.89 5.61 -10.21
N PRO A 106 -23.47 5.85 -8.96
CA PRO A 106 -22.36 5.10 -8.35
C PRO A 106 -22.67 3.60 -8.25
N VAL A 107 -21.74 2.78 -8.74
CA VAL A 107 -21.70 1.31 -8.62
C VAL A 107 -20.41 0.90 -7.89
N PRO A 108 -20.39 -0.26 -7.21
CA PRO A 108 -19.19 -0.74 -6.55
C PRO A 108 -18.16 -1.18 -7.59
N TYR A 109 -16.91 -0.79 -7.38
CA TYR A 109 -15.74 -1.33 -8.06
C TYR A 109 -14.78 -1.88 -7.02
N GLY A 110 -14.66 -3.20 -7.00
CA GLY A 110 -13.86 -3.91 -6.01
C GLY A 110 -12.47 -4.24 -6.54
N LEU A 111 -11.48 -4.21 -5.64
CA LEU A 111 -10.13 -4.62 -5.93
C LEU A 111 -10.05 -6.14 -6.02
N SER A 112 -9.59 -6.68 -7.15
CA SER A 112 -9.40 -8.11 -7.39
C SER A 112 -7.99 -8.41 -7.89
N LEU A 113 -7.57 -9.66 -7.74
CA LEU A 113 -6.25 -10.17 -8.12
C LEU A 113 -6.42 -11.28 -9.17
N HIS A 114 -6.08 -10.97 -10.41
CA HIS A 114 -6.19 -11.92 -11.52
C HIS A 114 -4.81 -12.56 -11.76
N THR A 115 -4.74 -13.89 -11.73
CA THR A 115 -3.55 -14.61 -12.19
C THR A 115 -3.45 -14.49 -13.71
N LEU A 116 -2.23 -14.30 -14.20
CA LEU A 116 -1.95 -14.42 -15.62
C LEU A 116 -1.74 -15.90 -15.98
N ASP A 117 -2.25 -16.32 -17.14
CA ASP A 117 -2.22 -17.72 -17.59
C ASP A 117 -0.78 -18.26 -17.76
N ASP A 118 0.20 -17.36 -17.95
CA ASP A 118 1.61 -17.63 -18.18
C ASP A 118 2.54 -17.28 -16.99
N ASP A 119 2.04 -16.56 -15.98
CA ASP A 119 2.77 -16.20 -14.76
C ASP A 119 1.85 -16.31 -13.54
N TRP A 120 1.91 -17.46 -12.86
CA TRP A 120 1.18 -17.70 -11.61
C TRP A 120 1.81 -16.99 -10.41
N ASP A 121 3.03 -16.47 -10.56
CA ASP A 121 3.80 -15.81 -9.51
C ASP A 121 3.47 -14.31 -9.40
N VAL A 122 2.96 -13.69 -10.47
CA VAL A 122 2.55 -12.28 -10.51
C VAL A 122 1.09 -12.13 -10.95
N GLN A 123 0.29 -11.61 -10.03
CA GLN A 123 -1.12 -11.29 -10.23
C GLN A 123 -1.29 -9.83 -10.68
N ILE A 124 -2.29 -9.59 -11.53
CA ILE A 124 -2.74 -8.25 -11.91
C ILE A 124 -3.73 -7.75 -10.88
N ALA A 125 -3.52 -6.54 -10.34
CA ALA A 125 -4.56 -5.87 -9.58
C ALA A 125 -5.55 -5.20 -10.53
N ARG A 126 -6.82 -5.58 -10.41
CA ARG A 126 -7.92 -5.01 -11.17
C ARG A 126 -8.91 -4.31 -10.27
N LEU A 127 -9.61 -3.34 -10.84
CA LEU A 127 -10.61 -2.55 -10.14
C LEU A 127 -11.85 -2.46 -11.03
N ASP A 128 -12.46 -3.62 -11.22
CA ASP A 128 -13.59 -3.84 -12.10
C ASP A 128 -14.91 -3.66 -11.34
N VAL A 129 -16.02 -3.53 -12.08
CA VAL A 129 -17.36 -3.45 -11.47
C VAL A 129 -17.64 -4.74 -10.69
N GLY A 130 -18.07 -4.58 -9.44
CA GLY A 130 -18.41 -5.69 -8.56
C GLY A 130 -17.79 -5.58 -7.16
N PRO A 131 -17.90 -6.65 -6.35
CA PRO A 131 -17.49 -6.65 -4.95
C PRO A 131 -15.98 -6.75 -4.73
N GLY A 132 -15.21 -7.16 -5.74
CA GLY A 132 -13.77 -7.46 -5.61
C GLY A 132 -13.51 -8.78 -4.89
N ASP A 133 -12.24 -9.07 -4.64
CA ASP A 133 -11.82 -10.32 -4.00
C ASP A 133 -11.84 -10.20 -2.48
N GLY A 134 -12.37 -11.23 -1.82
CA GLY A 134 -12.24 -11.40 -0.38
C GLY A 134 -10.77 -11.59 0.02
N GLY A 135 -10.37 -11.01 1.15
CA GLY A 135 -9.01 -11.09 1.67
C GLY A 135 -8.09 -9.99 1.14
N VAL A 136 -8.58 -9.10 0.27
CA VAL A 136 -7.87 -7.88 -0.15
C VAL A 136 -8.40 -6.67 0.63
N TYR A 137 -7.85 -6.39 1.81
CA TYR A 137 -8.41 -5.41 2.75
C TYR A 137 -7.36 -4.68 3.60
N VAL A 138 -7.78 -3.54 4.16
CA VAL A 138 -7.07 -2.86 5.25
C VAL A 138 -7.65 -3.36 6.58
N PRO A 139 -6.83 -3.81 7.55
CA PRO A 139 -7.33 -4.34 8.82
C PRO A 139 -8.22 -3.37 9.59
N ALA A 140 -9.29 -3.90 10.19
CA ALA A 140 -10.17 -3.14 11.07
C ALA A 140 -9.44 -2.72 12.35
N ALA A 141 -9.88 -1.60 12.93
CA ALA A 141 -9.39 -1.15 14.22
C ALA A 141 -9.79 -2.14 15.33
N GLY A 142 -8.87 -2.43 16.26
CA GLY A 142 -9.20 -3.09 17.53
C GLY A 142 -9.35 -4.62 17.56
N ALA A 143 -9.23 -5.35 16.44
CA ALA A 143 -9.19 -6.82 16.50
C ALA A 143 -7.85 -7.33 17.08
N ALA A 144 -7.83 -8.41 17.87
CA ALA A 144 -6.62 -8.83 18.62
C ALA A 144 -5.42 -9.23 17.74
N ALA A 145 -5.65 -9.98 16.65
CA ALA A 145 -4.64 -10.20 15.60
C ALA A 145 -4.37 -8.94 14.76
N ALA A 146 -5.34 -8.01 14.74
CA ALA A 146 -5.20 -6.71 14.13
C ALA A 146 -4.44 -5.70 15.01
N ALA A 147 -4.19 -5.91 16.31
CA ALA A 147 -3.52 -4.89 17.12
C ALA A 147 -2.11 -4.55 16.60
N ALA A 148 -1.32 -5.58 16.24
CA ALA A 148 -0.01 -5.38 15.61
C ALA A 148 -0.13 -4.90 14.15
N ALA A 149 -1.15 -5.35 13.42
CA ALA A 149 -1.38 -4.92 12.03
C ALA A 149 -1.96 -3.50 11.93
N ALA A 150 -2.70 -3.06 12.94
CA ALA A 150 -3.30 -1.73 13.11
C ALA A 150 -2.30 -0.72 13.64
N ALA A 151 -1.22 -1.18 14.30
CA ALA A 151 -0.06 -0.34 14.60
C ALA A 151 0.71 0.05 13.32
N HIS A 152 0.63 -0.77 12.27
CA HIS A 152 1.27 -0.53 10.97
C HIS A 152 0.30 -0.86 9.80
N PRO A 153 -0.80 -0.10 9.67
CA PRO A 153 -1.83 -0.42 8.70
C PRO A 153 -1.29 -0.32 7.28
N GLN A 154 -1.59 -1.33 6.47
CA GLN A 154 -1.28 -1.41 5.05
C GLN A 154 -2.28 -2.35 4.38
N LEU A 155 -2.51 -2.18 3.07
CA LEU A 155 -3.34 -3.08 2.30
C LEU A 155 -2.78 -4.51 2.33
N ARG A 156 -3.64 -5.47 2.67
CA ARG A 156 -3.38 -6.90 2.62
C ARG A 156 -4.03 -7.52 1.39
N PRO A 157 -3.54 -8.69 0.92
CA PRO A 157 -2.24 -9.28 1.27
C PRO A 157 -1.05 -8.37 0.88
N THR A 158 0.16 -8.60 1.41
CA THR A 158 1.36 -7.85 1.00
C THR A 158 1.99 -8.43 -0.27
N GLY A 159 3.05 -7.80 -0.78
CA GLY A 159 3.75 -8.20 -2.02
C GLY A 159 3.40 -7.33 -3.23
N TRP A 160 2.94 -6.10 -3.00
CA TRP A 160 2.57 -5.15 -4.05
C TRP A 160 3.79 -4.66 -4.82
N LEU A 161 3.61 -4.51 -6.13
CA LEU A 161 4.59 -3.99 -7.07
C LEU A 161 3.95 -2.87 -7.88
N ALA A 162 4.71 -1.83 -8.19
CA ALA A 162 4.39 -0.92 -9.29
C ALA A 162 5.27 -1.29 -10.48
N CYS A 163 4.66 -1.62 -11.61
CA CYS A 163 5.35 -2.03 -12.83
C CYS A 163 5.08 -1.01 -13.93
N ASP A 164 6.13 -0.53 -14.59
CA ASP A 164 5.99 0.28 -15.80
C ASP A 164 5.78 -0.65 -17.00
N GLU A 165 4.65 -0.56 -17.69
CA GLU A 165 4.29 -1.48 -18.77
C GLU A 165 3.49 -0.80 -19.89
N PRO A 166 3.63 -1.23 -21.15
CA PRO A 166 2.84 -0.71 -22.26
C PRO A 166 1.42 -1.30 -22.24
N LEU A 167 0.41 -0.44 -22.37
CA LEU A 167 -0.99 -0.86 -22.39
C LEU A 167 -1.55 -0.85 -23.81
N ALA A 168 -2.00 -2.01 -24.28
CA ALA A 168 -2.57 -2.19 -25.63
C ALA A 168 -3.80 -1.30 -25.87
N TYR A 169 -4.68 -1.17 -24.87
CA TYR A 169 -5.87 -0.31 -24.93
C TYR A 169 -5.53 1.15 -25.25
N TYR A 170 -4.36 1.61 -24.84
CA TYR A 170 -3.85 2.97 -25.06
C TYR A 170 -2.81 3.03 -26.19
N GLY A 171 -2.85 2.11 -27.15
CA GLY A 171 -1.95 2.11 -28.30
C GLY A 171 -0.48 1.87 -27.94
N GLY A 172 -0.20 1.12 -26.88
CA GLY A 172 1.16 0.81 -26.42
C GLY A 172 1.81 1.91 -25.57
N LYS A 173 1.06 2.96 -25.20
CA LYS A 173 1.52 3.94 -24.22
C LYS A 173 1.84 3.25 -22.89
N ARG A 174 2.94 3.65 -22.26
CA ARG A 174 3.39 3.09 -20.98
C ARG A 174 2.67 3.72 -19.79
N PHE A 175 2.35 2.89 -18.81
CA PHE A 175 1.72 3.27 -17.55
C PHE A 175 2.35 2.47 -16.41
N ASN A 176 2.36 3.07 -15.23
CA ASN A 176 2.63 2.34 -14.01
C ASN A 176 1.34 1.60 -13.57
N VAL A 177 1.40 0.28 -13.48
CA VAL A 177 0.29 -0.60 -13.13
C VAL A 177 0.61 -1.34 -11.84
N LEU A 178 -0.40 -1.48 -10.98
CA LEU A 178 -0.29 -2.23 -9.73
C LEU A 178 -0.36 -3.73 -10.03
N ARG A 179 0.67 -4.44 -9.59
CA ARG A 179 0.75 -5.91 -9.60
C ARG A 179 0.91 -6.40 -8.17
N ARG A 180 0.67 -7.69 -7.97
CA ARG A 180 0.99 -8.36 -6.72
C ARG A 180 1.76 -9.62 -6.99
N ARG A 181 2.84 -9.81 -6.26
CA ARG A 181 3.57 -11.07 -6.24
C ARG A 181 3.00 -12.04 -5.20
N GLY A 182 2.78 -13.28 -5.62
CA GLY A 182 2.47 -14.40 -4.74
C GLY A 182 3.64 -14.76 -3.82
N HIS A 183 3.41 -15.66 -2.87
CA HIS A 183 4.52 -16.25 -2.11
C HIS A 183 5.01 -17.49 -2.83
N GLY A 184 6.31 -17.57 -3.14
CA GLY A 184 6.91 -18.81 -3.60
C GLY A 184 6.77 -19.90 -2.52
N GLY A 185 6.83 -21.17 -2.91
CA GLY A 185 6.54 -22.35 -2.05
C GLY A 185 7.36 -22.53 -0.76
N ARG A 186 8.13 -21.52 -0.32
CA ARG A 186 8.85 -21.46 0.96
C ARG A 186 8.70 -20.12 1.70
N GLY A 187 7.70 -19.31 1.37
CA GLY A 187 7.47 -17.99 1.99
C GLY A 187 8.46 -16.91 1.55
N ALA A 188 9.36 -17.22 0.62
CA ALA A 188 10.25 -16.24 -0.01
C ALA A 188 9.50 -15.47 -1.10
N MET A 189 9.66 -14.15 -1.12
CA MET A 189 9.19 -13.30 -2.20
C MET A 189 10.15 -13.46 -3.39
N LEU A 190 9.63 -13.80 -4.56
CA LEU A 190 10.42 -13.89 -5.80
C LEU A 190 11.04 -12.51 -6.16
N PRO A 191 12.14 -12.46 -6.96
CA PRO A 191 12.79 -11.21 -7.37
C PRO A 191 11.94 -10.40 -8.37
N SER A 192 11.89 -9.07 -8.23
CA SER A 192 11.13 -8.15 -9.11
C SER A 192 11.56 -8.29 -10.57
N PRO A 193 10.65 -8.26 -11.56
CA PRO A 193 11.06 -7.96 -12.94
C PRO A 193 11.76 -6.60 -12.94
N GLU A 194 12.71 -6.39 -13.86
CA GLU A 194 13.52 -5.16 -13.91
C GLU A 194 12.65 -3.88 -14.05
N GLU A 195 11.45 -4.00 -14.61
CA GLU A 195 10.50 -2.89 -14.81
C GLU A 195 9.55 -2.66 -13.63
N CYS A 196 9.78 -3.30 -12.48
CA CYS A 196 8.90 -3.20 -11.31
C CYS A 196 9.65 -2.84 -10.03
N VAL A 197 9.03 -1.99 -9.22
CA VAL A 197 9.51 -1.62 -7.88
C VAL A 197 8.57 -2.16 -6.81
N ALA A 198 9.14 -2.66 -5.70
CA ALA A 198 8.36 -3.19 -4.59
C ALA A 198 7.79 -2.05 -3.73
N ILE A 199 6.49 -2.12 -3.42
CA ILE A 199 5.78 -1.06 -2.71
C ILE A 199 4.98 -1.58 -1.50
N ALA A 200 4.57 -0.65 -0.65
CA ALA A 200 3.53 -0.78 0.35
C ALA A 200 2.40 0.19 -0.01
N LEU A 201 1.16 -0.24 0.24
CA LEU A 201 -0.01 0.61 0.10
C LEU A 201 -0.52 0.97 1.48
N LEU A 202 -0.31 2.22 1.88
CA LEU A 202 -0.62 2.75 3.20
C LEU A 202 -1.99 3.42 3.16
N PRO A 203 -2.94 3.04 4.03
CA PRO A 203 -4.23 3.70 4.12
C PRO A 203 -4.06 5.07 4.78
N GLU A 204 -4.40 6.12 4.04
CA GLU A 204 -4.57 7.48 4.54
C GLU A 204 -6.06 7.74 4.76
N CYS A 205 -6.43 8.20 5.95
CA CYS A 205 -7.82 8.42 6.31
C CYS A 205 -8.49 9.43 5.35
N ALA A 206 -9.71 9.11 4.93
CA ALA A 206 -10.52 9.98 4.09
C ALA A 206 -12.00 9.91 4.52
N GLU A 207 -12.76 10.93 4.14
CA GLU A 207 -14.20 10.90 4.32
C GLU A 207 -14.84 9.94 3.30
N LEU A 208 -15.66 9.01 3.77
CA LEU A 208 -16.56 8.24 2.92
C LEU A 208 -17.87 9.02 2.81
N LYS A 209 -18.14 9.57 1.63
CA LYS A 209 -19.32 10.40 1.40
C LYS A 209 -20.58 9.54 1.36
N GLU A 210 -21.68 10.11 1.83
CA GLU A 210 -23.00 9.52 1.66
C GLU A 210 -23.33 9.29 0.18
N LEU A 211 -24.01 8.17 -0.09
CA LEU A 211 -24.41 7.80 -1.44
C LEU A 211 -25.58 8.66 -1.92
N PRO A 212 -25.55 9.14 -3.18
CA PRO A 212 -26.70 9.83 -3.76
C PRO A 212 -27.87 8.87 -3.96
N GLU A 213 -29.09 9.42 -4.06
CA GLU A 213 -30.28 8.64 -4.41
C GLU A 213 -30.09 7.92 -5.75
N GLY A 214 -30.53 6.66 -5.80
CA GLY A 214 -30.37 5.80 -6.99
C GLY A 214 -28.97 5.21 -7.18
N ALA A 215 -28.04 5.39 -6.22
CA ALA A 215 -26.81 4.64 -6.19
C ALA A 215 -27.07 3.13 -6.11
N LEU A 216 -26.26 2.36 -6.84
CA LEU A 216 -26.27 0.90 -6.83
C LEU A 216 -25.22 0.33 -5.87
N ALA A 217 -24.27 1.16 -5.43
CA ALA A 217 -23.38 0.85 -4.32
C ALA A 217 -24.12 0.87 -2.98
N SER A 218 -23.52 0.26 -1.95
CA SER A 218 -23.99 0.30 -0.57
C SER A 218 -22.82 0.45 0.40
N HIS A 219 -23.04 1.25 1.44
CA HIS A 219 -22.11 1.46 2.56
C HIS A 219 -22.59 0.78 3.86
N GLU A 220 -23.64 -0.04 3.81
CA GLU A 220 -24.22 -0.72 4.99
C GLU A 220 -23.17 -1.51 5.79
N PHE A 221 -22.26 -2.18 5.07
CA PHE A 221 -21.19 -3.00 5.65
C PHE A 221 -19.81 -2.34 5.51
N ALA A 222 -19.76 -1.02 5.34
CA ALA A 222 -18.50 -0.28 5.34
C ALA A 222 -17.86 -0.27 6.74
N ARG A 223 -16.66 -0.85 6.82
CA ARG A 223 -15.92 -1.06 8.06
C ARG A 223 -15.16 0.19 8.48
N GLU A 224 -15.09 0.41 9.79
CA GLU A 224 -14.10 1.32 10.35
C GLU A 224 -12.73 0.62 10.42
N VAL A 225 -11.74 1.19 9.74
CA VAL A 225 -10.40 0.60 9.62
C VAL A 225 -9.33 1.52 10.17
N SER A 226 -8.18 0.94 10.54
CA SER A 226 -7.02 1.72 10.98
C SER A 226 -6.34 2.38 9.79
N CYS A 227 -6.05 3.67 9.90
CA CYS A 227 -5.43 4.47 8.85
C CYS A 227 -4.51 5.54 9.44
N TYR A 228 -3.66 6.12 8.60
CA TYR A 228 -2.83 7.25 8.94
C TYR A 228 -3.58 8.56 8.70
N ARG A 229 -3.47 9.53 9.63
CA ARG A 229 -3.91 10.91 9.39
C ARG A 229 -3.18 11.52 8.20
N ASP A 230 -1.89 11.20 8.09
CA ASP A 230 -1.02 11.62 6.99
C ASP A 230 -0.03 10.49 6.64
N ALA A 231 -0.33 9.74 5.58
CA ALA A 231 0.50 8.61 5.18
C ALA A 231 1.84 9.03 4.54
N SER A 232 2.05 10.32 4.24
CA SER A 232 3.32 10.80 3.68
C SER A 232 4.45 10.84 4.72
N LYS A 233 4.09 10.83 6.02
CA LYS A 233 5.03 10.82 7.15
C LYS A 233 5.52 9.42 7.55
N MET A 234 5.18 8.40 6.75
CA MET A 234 5.40 6.99 7.05
C MET A 234 6.42 6.32 6.11
#